data_AF-A0A1F5L1M8-F1
#
_entry.id   AF-A0A1F5L1M8-F1
#
_cell.length_a   1.000
_cell.length_b   1.000
_cell.length_c   1.000
_cell.angle_alpha   90.00
_cell.angle_beta   90.00
_cell.angle_gamma   90.00
#
_symmetry.space_group_name_H-M   'P 1'
#
loop_
_entity.id
_entity.type
_entity.pdbx_description
1 polymer ?
#
loop_
_entity_poly.entity_id
_entity_poly.type
_entity_poly.pdbx_seq_one_letter_code
_entity_poly.pdbx_strand_id
1 'polypeptide(L)'
;MSEEQPPLITTSGSGVPADDSATTRLHAVRIWFPRNRVQITKDIKQKGLEDVVLDAIDLQELGVQHQGQDDHGIPKEASLVDLAVLETGISRVLGEYGTTKFVPLSSDDPIILQQPALDLDSKKALCYQHLHFKYQQEYTKRCNLAKVLGYEVHNILRDWYEERLEDICNRFRKLGYC
;
A
#
# COMPACT_ATOMS: atom_id res chain seq x y z
N MET A 1 -59.42 47.85 9.08
CA MET A 1 -59.74 46.89 10.15
C MET A 1 -59.79 45.51 9.54
N SER A 2 -58.80 44.68 9.88
CA SER A 2 -58.79 43.22 9.96
C SER A 2 -57.39 42.86 10.43
N GLU A 3 -57.29 42.46 11.69
CA GLU A 3 -56.14 41.78 12.29
C GLU A 3 -56.06 40.33 11.77
N GLU A 4 -54.87 39.76 11.64
CA GLU A 4 -54.50 38.47 12.25
C GLU A 4 -53.02 38.10 11.99
N GLN A 5 -52.49 37.28 12.91
CA GLN A 5 -51.11 37.09 13.37
C GLN A 5 -50.13 36.28 12.48
N PRO A 6 -48.82 36.31 12.81
CA PRO A 6 -47.76 35.57 12.10
C PRO A 6 -47.48 34.19 12.71
N PRO A 7 -46.92 33.21 11.96
CA PRO A 7 -46.28 32.04 12.57
C PRO A 7 -44.76 32.25 12.64
N LEU A 8 -44.20 32.30 13.86
CA LEU A 8 -43.55 31.20 14.56
C LEU A 8 -42.15 30.87 14.04
N ILE A 9 -41.15 31.45 14.71
CA ILE A 9 -39.79 30.92 14.80
C ILE A 9 -39.89 29.52 15.40
N THR A 10 -39.44 28.51 14.67
CA THR A 10 -39.10 27.20 15.23
C THR A 10 -37.61 26.97 15.06
N THR A 11 -36.96 26.83 16.20
CA THR A 11 -35.59 26.37 16.39
C THR A 11 -35.43 24.90 16.07
N SER A 12 -34.19 24.51 15.83
CA SER A 12 -33.66 23.15 16.01
C SER A 12 -34.12 22.07 15.03
N GLY A 13 -33.52 22.10 13.84
CA GLY A 13 -33.09 20.88 13.18
C GLY A 13 -31.60 20.73 13.42
N SER A 14 -31.23 19.93 14.43
CA SER A 14 -29.87 19.47 14.69
C SER A 14 -29.24 18.99 13.38
N GLY A 15 -28.36 19.81 12.80
CA GLY A 15 -27.42 19.34 11.79
C GLY A 15 -26.55 18.32 12.48
N VAL A 16 -26.90 17.05 12.35
CA VAL A 16 -25.97 15.94 12.57
C VAL A 16 -24.74 16.34 11.76
N PRO A 17 -23.56 16.53 12.37
CA PRO A 17 -22.36 16.61 11.58
C PRO A 17 -22.33 15.29 10.82
N ALA A 18 -22.45 15.35 9.49
CA ALA A 18 -22.08 14.21 8.68
C ALA A 18 -20.68 13.86 9.16
N ASP A 19 -20.58 12.71 9.82
CA ASP A 19 -19.31 12.12 10.19
C ASP A 19 -18.68 11.70 8.87
N ASP A 20 -18.11 12.69 8.18
CA ASP A 20 -17.34 12.53 6.96
C ASP A 20 -15.93 12.02 7.31
N SER A 21 -15.84 11.23 8.39
CA SER A 21 -14.86 10.18 8.57
C SER A 21 -15.15 9.09 7.51
N ALA A 22 -15.07 9.45 6.23
CA ALA A 22 -14.58 8.51 5.25
C ALA A 22 -13.21 8.10 5.79
N THR A 23 -13.15 6.96 6.46
CA THR A 23 -11.97 6.49 7.18
C THR A 23 -10.82 6.53 6.19
N THR A 24 -9.87 7.43 6.42
CA THR A 24 -8.72 7.64 5.54
C THR A 24 -7.82 6.41 5.63
N ARG A 25 -8.23 5.35 4.93
CA ARG A 25 -7.63 4.02 4.99
C ARG A 25 -6.56 3.89 3.93
N LEU A 26 -5.42 3.33 4.32
CA LEU A 26 -4.35 2.99 3.41
C LEU A 26 -4.48 1.54 2.91
N HIS A 27 -4.21 1.34 1.64
CA HIS A 27 -4.14 0.05 0.98
C HIS A 27 -2.75 -0.17 0.38
N ALA A 28 -2.29 -1.42 0.40
CA ALA A 28 -1.10 -1.81 -0.35
C ALA A 28 -1.49 -2.03 -1.83
N VAL A 29 -1.00 -1.17 -2.72
CA VAL A 29 -1.17 -1.30 -4.17
C VAL A 29 0.16 -1.76 -4.77
N ARG A 30 0.18 -2.98 -5.31
CA ARG A 30 1.37 -3.53 -5.95
C ARG A 30 1.44 -3.10 -7.41
N ILE A 31 2.59 -2.57 -7.82
CA ILE A 31 2.85 -2.13 -9.19
C ILE A 31 4.14 -2.73 -9.73
N TRP A 32 4.24 -2.79 -11.06
CA TRP A 32 5.53 -2.94 -11.73
C TRP A 32 6.13 -1.54 -11.94
N PHE A 33 7.31 -1.31 -11.39
CA PHE A 33 8.04 -0.07 -11.57
C PHE A 33 9.28 -0.30 -12.44
N PRO A 34 9.47 0.44 -13.54
CA PRO A 34 10.64 0.27 -14.39
C PRO A 34 11.91 0.74 -13.68
N ARG A 35 13.01 -0.01 -13.82
CA ARG A 35 14.31 0.22 -13.17
C ARG A 35 15.07 1.42 -13.75
N ASN A 36 14.53 2.13 -14.74
CA ASN A 36 15.23 3.18 -15.44
C ASN A 36 15.26 4.52 -14.65
N ARG A 37 16.33 4.68 -13.87
CA ARG A 37 16.96 5.92 -13.33
C ARG A 37 16.13 6.91 -12.49
N VAL A 38 14.80 6.91 -12.52
CA VAL A 38 13.98 7.79 -11.67
C VAL A 38 13.65 7.03 -10.37
N GLN A 39 13.97 7.63 -9.23
CA GLN A 39 13.54 7.10 -7.93
C GLN A 39 12.00 7.13 -7.89
N ILE A 40 11.36 6.05 -7.43
CA ILE A 40 9.89 5.93 -7.33
C ILE A 40 9.23 7.19 -6.72
N THR A 41 9.85 7.77 -5.68
CA THR A 41 9.36 9.00 -5.05
C THR A 41 9.33 10.20 -6.01
N LYS A 42 10.30 10.31 -6.93
CA LYS A 42 10.30 11.36 -7.95
C LYS A 42 9.22 11.13 -9.01
N ASP A 43 9.00 9.87 -9.40
CA ASP A 43 7.99 9.50 -10.39
C ASP A 43 6.57 9.75 -9.84
N ILE A 44 6.30 9.38 -8.58
CA ILE A 44 5.06 9.70 -7.86
C ILE A 44 4.75 11.20 -7.91
N LYS A 45 5.77 12.05 -7.68
CA LYS A 45 5.61 13.51 -7.74
C LYS A 45 5.32 14.00 -9.16
N GLN A 46 6.05 13.50 -10.16
CA GLN A 46 5.85 13.86 -11.56
C GLN A 46 4.44 13.50 -12.08
N LYS A 47 3.88 12.40 -11.59
CA LYS A 47 2.51 11.95 -11.87
C LYS A 47 1.45 12.64 -11.00
N GLY A 48 1.85 13.53 -10.09
CA GLY A 48 0.94 14.24 -9.20
C GLY A 48 0.16 13.31 -8.26
N LEU A 49 0.82 12.28 -7.71
CA LEU A 49 0.23 11.28 -6.81
C LEU A 49 0.68 11.44 -5.35
N GLU A 50 1.46 12.47 -5.05
CA GLU A 50 2.03 12.77 -3.73
C GLU A 50 1.00 13.08 -2.64
N ASP A 51 -0.23 13.42 -3.03
CA ASP A 51 -1.36 13.66 -2.12
C ASP A 51 -2.03 12.34 -1.67
N VAL A 52 -1.85 11.25 -2.42
CA VAL A 52 -2.52 9.97 -2.16
C VAL A 52 -1.58 8.80 -1.88
N VAL A 53 -0.30 8.89 -2.29
CA VAL A 53 0.71 7.89 -1.98
C VAL A 53 1.55 8.36 -0.81
N LEU A 54 1.31 7.75 0.34
CA LEU A 54 2.05 8.07 1.57
C LEU A 54 3.38 7.33 1.61
N ASP A 55 3.49 6.23 0.87
CA ASP A 55 4.70 5.44 0.91
C ASP A 55 4.96 4.50 -0.26
N ALA A 56 6.22 4.07 -0.40
CA ALA A 56 6.66 3.07 -1.37
C ALA A 56 7.70 2.10 -0.78
N ILE A 57 7.44 0.80 -0.92
CA ILE A 57 8.32 -0.30 -0.50
C ILE A 57 8.79 -1.06 -1.73
N ASP A 58 10.08 -0.96 -2.03
CA ASP A 58 10.71 -1.74 -3.10
C ASP A 58 10.84 -3.21 -2.70
N LEU A 59 10.36 -4.12 -3.54
CA LEU A 59 10.37 -5.56 -3.31
C LEU A 59 11.42 -6.28 -4.18
N GLN A 60 12.34 -5.54 -4.81
CA GLN A 60 13.36 -6.11 -5.69
C GLN A 60 14.16 -7.25 -5.06
N GLU A 61 14.50 -7.15 -3.77
CA GLU A 61 15.29 -8.14 -3.03
C GLU A 61 14.53 -9.46 -2.78
N LEU A 62 13.22 -9.48 -3.03
CA LEU A 62 12.36 -10.63 -2.77
C LEU A 62 12.23 -11.57 -3.98
N GLY A 63 12.74 -11.16 -5.13
CA GLY A 63 12.74 -11.94 -6.38
C GLY A 63 14.15 -12.17 -6.91
N VAL A 64 14.34 -13.27 -7.66
CA VAL A 64 15.58 -13.48 -8.41
C VAL A 64 15.58 -12.49 -9.57
N GLN A 65 16.71 -11.83 -9.82
CA GLN A 65 16.87 -10.91 -10.95
C GLN A 65 16.35 -11.55 -12.24
N HIS A 66 15.31 -10.95 -12.84
CA HIS A 66 14.85 -11.33 -14.18
C HIS A 66 16.01 -11.13 -15.18
N GLN A 67 16.74 -12.20 -15.48
CA GLN A 67 17.61 -12.30 -16.66
C GLN A 67 16.98 -13.12 -17.79
N GLY A 68 15.75 -13.61 -17.62
CA GLY A 68 15.00 -14.35 -18.64
C GLY A 68 13.91 -13.51 -19.28
N GLN A 69 13.78 -13.63 -20.60
CA GLN A 69 12.62 -13.17 -21.36
C GLN A 69 11.52 -14.21 -21.21
N ASP A 70 10.38 -13.87 -20.62
CA ASP A 70 9.21 -14.73 -20.57
C ASP A 70 8.01 -14.07 -21.26
N ASP A 71 7.26 -14.88 -22.00
CA ASP A 71 6.12 -14.57 -22.89
C ASP A 71 4.92 -13.90 -22.18
N HIS A 72 5.07 -13.49 -20.92
CA HIS A 72 4.00 -12.95 -20.08
C HIS A 72 3.87 -11.42 -20.15
N GLY A 73 4.73 -10.75 -20.93
CA GLY A 73 4.74 -9.29 -21.04
C GLY A 73 5.30 -8.60 -19.79
N ILE A 74 6.19 -9.28 -19.05
CA ILE A 74 6.92 -8.70 -17.94
C ILE A 74 7.98 -7.77 -18.53
N PRO A 75 8.03 -6.48 -18.15
CA PRO A 75 9.06 -5.59 -18.63
C PRO A 75 10.41 -6.12 -18.14
N LYS A 76 11.34 -6.34 -19.08
CA LYS A 76 12.67 -6.94 -18.88
C LYS A 76 13.57 -6.22 -17.85
N GLU A 77 13.08 -5.15 -17.24
CA GLU A 77 13.79 -4.27 -16.33
C GLU A 77 12.83 -3.63 -15.32
N ALA A 78 11.83 -4.35 -14.80
CA ALA A 78 10.94 -3.85 -13.75
C ALA A 78 11.18 -4.54 -12.39
N SER A 79 10.92 -3.83 -11.30
CA SER A 79 10.78 -4.40 -9.95
C SER A 79 9.36 -4.24 -9.46
N LEU A 80 8.94 -5.11 -8.55
CA LEU A 80 7.69 -4.94 -7.84
C LEU A 80 7.86 -3.93 -6.72
N VAL A 81 6.88 -3.05 -6.57
CA VAL A 81 6.83 -2.06 -5.50
C VAL A 81 5.44 -2.10 -4.88
N ASP A 82 5.37 -2.13 -3.56
CA ASP A 82 4.12 -1.90 -2.83
C ASP A 82 4.01 -0.43 -2.44
N LEU A 83 2.96 0.23 -2.93
CA LEU A 83 2.62 1.59 -2.56
C LEU A 83 1.61 1.59 -1.41
N ALA A 84 1.82 2.43 -0.39
CA ALA A 84 0.81 2.73 0.61
C ALA A 84 -0.08 3.87 0.07
N VAL A 85 -1.28 3.54 -0.38
CA VAL A 85 -2.16 4.45 -1.11
C VAL A 85 -3.45 4.67 -0.33
N LEU A 86 -3.88 5.92 -0.22
CA LEU A 86 -5.21 6.25 0.29
C LEU A 86 -6.29 5.58 -0.58
N GLU A 87 -7.34 5.06 0.04
CA GLU A 87 -8.44 4.40 -0.67
C GLU A 87 -8.98 5.24 -1.85
N THR A 88 -9.14 6.55 -1.64
CA THR A 88 -9.57 7.53 -2.65
C THR A 88 -8.60 7.71 -3.83
N GLY A 89 -7.34 7.31 -3.66
CA GLY A 89 -6.28 7.44 -4.67
C GLY A 89 -5.99 6.18 -5.48
N ILE A 90 -6.57 5.03 -5.11
CA ILE A 90 -6.26 3.74 -5.75
C ILE A 90 -6.48 3.80 -7.27
N SER A 91 -7.62 4.31 -7.73
CA SER A 91 -7.93 4.40 -9.16
C SER A 91 -6.94 5.29 -9.93
N ARG A 92 -6.45 6.37 -9.32
CA ARG A 92 -5.43 7.26 -9.92
C ARG A 92 -4.09 6.55 -10.05
N VAL A 93 -3.65 5.87 -8.99
CA VAL A 93 -2.41 5.08 -9.01
C VAL A 93 -2.47 3.98 -10.07
N LEU A 94 -3.57 3.22 -10.12
CA LEU A 94 -3.75 2.17 -11.12
C LEU A 94 -3.86 2.71 -12.55
N GLY A 95 -4.41 3.91 -12.75
CA GLY A 95 -4.41 4.57 -14.05
C GLY A 95 -3.01 4.94 -14.55
N GLU A 96 -2.12 5.34 -13.64
CA GLU A 96 -0.76 5.79 -13.96
C GLU A 96 0.28 4.67 -14.08
N TYR A 97 0.12 3.59 -13.31
CA TYR A 97 1.08 2.47 -13.25
C TYR A 97 0.52 1.16 -13.82
N GLY A 98 -0.77 1.09 -14.11
CA GLY A 98 -1.46 -0.12 -14.55
C GLY A 98 -1.78 -1.10 -13.42
N THR A 99 -2.61 -2.09 -13.73
CA THR A 99 -2.96 -3.19 -12.83
C THR A 99 -2.06 -4.40 -13.07
N THR A 100 -1.63 -5.07 -12.01
CA THR A 100 -0.92 -6.35 -12.12
C THR A 100 -1.86 -7.43 -12.65
N LYS A 101 -1.32 -8.36 -13.46
CA LYS A 101 -2.07 -9.53 -13.96
C LYS A 101 -2.23 -10.65 -12.92
N PHE A 102 -1.81 -10.39 -11.67
CA PHE A 102 -1.84 -11.32 -10.56
C PHE A 102 -2.34 -10.62 -9.30
N VAL A 103 -2.86 -11.39 -8.37
CA VAL A 103 -3.29 -10.89 -7.06
C VAL A 103 -2.10 -10.94 -6.09
N PRO A 104 -1.73 -9.84 -5.42
CA PRO A 104 -0.64 -9.86 -4.44
C PRO A 104 -0.86 -10.92 -3.35
N LEU A 105 0.21 -11.63 -3.02
CA LEU A 105 0.26 -12.75 -2.06
C LEU A 105 -0.56 -13.99 -2.47
N SER A 106 -1.05 -14.05 -3.71
CA SER A 106 -1.62 -15.28 -4.25
C SER A 106 -0.53 -16.26 -4.68
N SER A 107 -0.93 -17.50 -5.00
CA SER A 107 0.00 -18.53 -5.49
C SER A 107 0.70 -18.14 -6.80
N ASP A 108 0.09 -17.25 -7.59
CA ASP A 108 0.60 -16.77 -8.88
C ASP A 108 1.45 -15.49 -8.73
N ASP A 109 1.63 -15.00 -7.51
CA ASP A 109 2.45 -13.82 -7.27
C ASP A 109 3.92 -14.11 -7.60
N PRO A 110 4.56 -13.33 -8.49
CA PRO A 110 5.97 -13.52 -8.85
C PRO A 110 6.91 -13.59 -7.66
N ILE A 111 6.70 -12.80 -6.59
CA ILE A 111 7.60 -12.86 -5.42
C ILE A 111 7.48 -14.18 -4.64
N ILE A 112 6.33 -14.87 -4.72
CA ILE A 112 6.15 -16.21 -4.15
C ILE A 112 6.78 -17.25 -5.07
N LEU A 113 6.44 -17.21 -6.36
CA LEU A 113 6.92 -18.19 -7.34
C LEU A 113 8.45 -18.26 -7.43
N GLN A 114 9.13 -17.14 -7.21
CA GLN A 114 10.58 -17.02 -7.28
C GLN A 114 11.32 -17.48 -6.00
N GLN A 115 10.60 -17.83 -4.92
CA GLN A 115 11.27 -18.30 -3.71
C GLN A 115 11.98 -19.64 -3.92
N PRO A 116 13.15 -19.86 -3.28
CA PRO A 116 13.97 -21.05 -3.47
C PRO A 116 13.45 -22.25 -2.64
N ALA A 117 12.22 -22.68 -2.94
CA ALA A 117 11.61 -23.89 -2.37
C ALA A 117 10.89 -24.70 -3.46
N LEU A 118 10.63 -25.97 -3.21
CA LEU A 118 9.97 -26.85 -4.19
C LEU A 118 8.44 -26.76 -4.10
N ASP A 119 7.89 -26.92 -2.90
CA ASP A 119 6.46 -26.85 -2.67
C ASP A 119 5.99 -25.40 -2.47
N LEU A 120 4.72 -25.17 -2.79
CA LEU A 120 4.12 -23.84 -2.80
C LEU A 120 3.99 -23.24 -1.39
N ASP A 121 3.73 -24.05 -0.37
CA ASP A 121 3.55 -23.55 0.99
C ASP A 121 4.88 -23.09 1.60
N SER A 122 5.96 -23.84 1.38
CA SER A 122 7.32 -23.40 1.72
C SER A 122 7.72 -22.13 0.97
N LYS A 123 7.35 -22.00 -0.33
CA LYS A 123 7.57 -20.75 -1.07
C LYS A 123 6.82 -19.58 -0.45
N LYS A 124 5.55 -19.75 -0.09
CA LYS A 124 4.77 -18.72 0.60
C LYS A 124 5.39 -18.36 1.94
N ALA A 125 5.82 -19.34 2.72
CA ALA A 125 6.45 -19.14 4.01
C ALA A 125 7.71 -18.26 3.90
N LEU A 126 8.63 -18.63 2.99
CA LEU A 126 9.84 -17.83 2.72
C LEU A 126 9.49 -16.41 2.26
N CYS A 127 8.51 -16.26 1.36
CA CYS A 127 8.05 -14.97 0.89
C CYS A 127 7.51 -14.10 2.04
N TYR A 128 6.67 -14.65 2.92
CA TYR A 128 6.10 -13.90 4.04
C TYR A 128 7.17 -13.49 5.05
N GLN A 129 8.14 -14.36 5.34
CA GLN A 129 9.27 -14.03 6.21
C GLN A 129 10.08 -12.86 5.63
N HIS A 130 10.42 -12.91 4.35
CA HIS A 130 11.18 -11.85 3.71
C HIS A 130 10.38 -10.54 3.59
N LEU A 131 9.08 -10.61 3.27
CA LEU A 131 8.19 -9.44 3.26
C LEU A 131 8.10 -8.79 4.63
N HIS A 132 7.91 -9.57 5.69
CA HIS A 132 7.84 -9.05 7.05
C HIS A 132 9.11 -8.27 7.39
N PHE A 133 10.27 -8.87 7.13
CA PHE A 133 11.55 -8.21 7.34
C PHE A 133 11.68 -6.91 6.52
N LYS A 134 11.28 -6.93 5.25
CA LYS A 134 11.37 -5.75 4.38
C LYS A 134 10.48 -4.61 4.87
N TYR A 135 9.21 -4.89 5.20
CA TYR A 135 8.30 -3.91 5.76
C TYR A 135 8.80 -3.35 7.10
N GLN A 136 9.33 -4.21 7.97
CA GLN A 136 9.87 -3.79 9.27
C GLN A 136 11.10 -2.88 9.10
N GLN A 137 11.99 -3.21 8.17
CA GLN A 137 13.12 -2.34 7.83
C GLN A 137 12.66 -0.98 7.31
N GLU A 138 11.73 -0.97 6.36
CA GLU A 138 11.21 0.26 5.77
C GLU A 138 10.48 1.13 6.80
N TYR A 139 9.71 0.53 7.70
CA TYR A 139 9.10 1.25 8.81
C TYR A 139 10.15 1.86 9.75
N THR A 140 11.16 1.07 10.14
CA THR A 140 12.25 1.52 11.01
C THR A 140 13.03 2.68 10.39
N LYS A 141 13.33 2.62 9.08
CA LYS A 141 13.98 3.71 8.35
C LYS A 141 13.17 5.01 8.43
N ARG A 142 11.83 4.92 8.33
CA ARG A 142 10.93 6.09 8.42
C ARG A 142 10.87 6.66 9.81
N CYS A 143 10.73 5.84 10.84
CA CYS A 143 10.79 6.29 12.23
C CYS A 143 12.12 6.99 12.54
N ASN A 144 13.23 6.44 12.07
CA ASN A 144 14.55 7.04 12.26
C ASN A 144 14.68 8.38 11.53
N LEU A 145 14.21 8.46 10.28
CA LEU A 145 14.23 9.70 9.51
C LEU A 145 13.36 10.79 10.16
N ALA A 146 12.15 10.43 10.60
CA ALA A 146 11.22 11.31 11.30
C ALA A 146 11.87 11.88 12.58
N LYS A 147 12.49 11.01 13.38
CA LYS A 147 13.24 11.40 14.59
C LYS A 147 14.40 12.36 14.29
N VAL A 148 15.18 12.10 13.24
CA VAL A 148 16.31 12.95 12.82
C VAL A 148 15.83 14.32 12.34
N LEU A 149 14.70 14.36 11.63
CA LEU A 149 14.13 15.59 11.06
C LEU A 149 13.16 16.31 12.00
N GLY A 150 12.91 15.78 13.20
CA GLY A 150 12.08 16.40 14.23
C GLY A 150 10.58 16.40 13.91
N TYR A 151 10.09 15.43 13.13
CA TYR A 151 8.66 15.22 12.89
C TYR A 151 8.22 13.82 13.34
N GLU A 152 6.91 13.60 13.45
CA GLU A 152 6.33 12.29 13.76
C GLU A 152 5.81 11.62 12.49
N VAL A 153 6.01 10.30 12.38
CA VAL A 153 5.38 9.53 11.31
C VAL A 153 3.87 9.63 11.48
N HIS A 154 3.17 9.97 10.40
CA HIS A 154 1.72 10.15 10.42
C HIS A 154 1.02 8.90 10.96
N ASN A 155 0.08 9.06 11.89
CA ASN A 155 -0.60 7.94 12.57
C ASN A 155 -1.18 6.93 11.56
N ILE A 156 -1.87 7.42 10.53
CA ILE A 156 -2.42 6.57 9.45
C ILE A 156 -1.36 5.65 8.81
N LEU A 157 -0.14 6.17 8.57
CA LEU A 157 0.94 5.37 7.97
C LEU A 157 1.52 4.37 8.98
N ARG A 158 1.66 4.76 10.25
CA ARG A 158 2.07 3.84 11.33
C ARG A 158 1.08 2.68 11.44
N ASP A 159 -0.21 3.00 11.58
CA ASP A 159 -1.26 2.01 11.80
C ASP A 159 -1.33 1.05 10.59
N TRP A 160 -1.15 1.56 9.38
CA TRP A 160 -1.01 0.74 8.18
C TRP A 160 0.20 -0.22 8.24
N TYR A 161 1.37 0.24 8.68
CA TYR A 161 2.54 -0.63 8.84
C TYR A 161 2.29 -1.75 9.86
N GLU A 162 1.68 -1.41 11.00
CA GLU A 162 1.35 -2.37 12.05
C GLU A 162 0.35 -3.43 11.54
N GLU A 163 -0.74 -3.00 10.90
CA GLU A 163 -1.72 -3.90 10.28
C GLU A 163 -1.10 -4.80 9.20
N ARG A 164 -0.22 -4.25 8.35
CA ARG A 164 0.46 -5.01 7.30
C ARG A 164 1.39 -6.06 7.88
N LEU A 165 2.19 -5.72 8.89
CA LEU A 165 3.09 -6.66 9.55
C LEU A 165 2.31 -7.77 10.27
N GLU A 166 1.19 -7.43 10.91
CA GLU A 166 0.31 -8.40 11.55
C GLU A 166 -0.36 -9.33 10.53
N ASP A 167 -0.88 -8.82 9.41
CA ASP A 167 -1.44 -9.64 8.31
C ASP A 167 -0.40 -10.64 7.77
N ILE A 168 0.84 -10.19 7.52
CA ILE A 168 1.92 -11.06 7.05
C ILE A 168 2.24 -12.14 8.09
N CYS A 169 2.38 -11.78 9.37
CA CYS A 169 2.58 -12.74 10.46
C CYS A 169 1.45 -13.77 10.55
N ASN A 170 0.20 -13.32 10.45
CA ASN A 170 -0.96 -14.20 10.52
C ASN A 170 -1.03 -15.17 9.34
N ARG A 171 -0.64 -14.73 8.13
CA ARG A 171 -0.51 -15.62 6.97
C ARG A 171 0.60 -16.66 7.13
N PHE A 172 1.74 -16.27 7.70
CA PHE A 172 2.83 -17.17 8.01
C PHE A 172 2.40 -18.25 9.02
N ARG A 173 1.71 -17.85 10.10
CA ARG A 173 1.15 -18.78 11.10
C ARG A 173 0.12 -19.75 10.52
N LYS A 174 -0.73 -19.29 9.59
CA LYS A 174 -1.73 -20.16 8.92
C LYS A 174 -1.08 -21.27 8.09
N LEU A 175 0.17 -21.13 7.69
CA LEU A 175 0.94 -22.18 7.03
C LEU A 175 1.59 -23.17 8.02
N GLY A 176 1.40 -22.99 9.32
CA GLY A 176 1.95 -23.86 10.37
C GLY A 176 3.34 -23.47 10.87
N TYR A 177 3.85 -22.28 10.50
CA TYR A 177 5.14 -21.77 10.93
C TYR A 177 4.97 -20.77 12.10
N CYS A 178 5.87 -20.81 13.08
CA CYS A 178 5.84 -19.97 14.28
C CYS A 178 6.92 -18.88 14.25
#